data_AF-A0A7G8GNM8-F1
#
_entry.id   AF-A0A7G8GNM8-F1
#
_cell.length_a   1.000
_cell.length_b   1.000
_cell.length_c   1.000
_cell.angle_alpha   90.00
_cell.angle_beta   90.00
_cell.angle_gamma   90.00
#
_symmetry.space_group_name_H-M   'P 1'
#
loop_
_entity.id
_entity.type
_entity.pdbx_description
1 polymer ?
#
loop_
_entity_poly.entity_id
_entity_poly.type
_entity_poly.pdbx_seq_one_letter_code
_entity_poly.pdbx_strand_id
1 'polypeptide(L)' 'MALGHALGWVNSHIILGLVFIVVLQPIAYVMRITGYDPLRRRRKGEKTYRENRKDHNTDLTRIF' A
#
# COMPACT_ATOMS: atom_id res chain seq x y z
N MET A 1 -7.72 -12.43 36.66
CA MET A 1 -7.70 -12.73 35.22
C MET A 1 -7.70 -11.49 34.29
N ALA A 2 -7.87 -10.25 34.77
CA ALA A 2 -7.89 -9.06 33.89
C ALA A 2 -6.50 -8.63 33.38
N LEU A 3 -5.48 -8.70 34.23
CA LEU A 3 -4.10 -8.30 33.90
C LEU A 3 -3.47 -9.17 32.80
N GLY A 4 -3.69 -10.49 32.83
CA GLY A 4 -3.19 -11.39 31.80
C GLY A 4 -3.82 -11.12 30.43
N HIS A 5 -5.13 -10.84 30.37
CA HIS A 5 -5.80 -10.47 29.13
C HIS A 5 -5.33 -9.12 28.58
N ALA A 6 -5.14 -8.12 29.44
CA ALA A 6 -4.62 -6.82 29.03
C ALA A 6 -3.20 -6.92 28.48
N LEU A 7 -2.31 -7.66 29.16
CA LEU A 7 -0.94 -7.90 28.71
C LEU A 7 -0.90 -8.71 27.41
N GLY A 8 -1.76 -9.72 27.27
CA GLY A 8 -1.89 -10.48 26.03
C GLY A 8 -2.35 -9.62 24.85
N TRP A 9 -3.34 -8.75 25.06
CA TRP A 9 -3.82 -7.82 24.03
C TRP A 9 -2.71 -6.86 23.58
N VAL A 10 -1.97 -6.25 24.53
CA VAL A 10 -0.84 -5.37 24.21
C VAL A 10 0.25 -6.12 23.45
N ASN A 11 0.62 -7.31 23.91
CA ASN A 11 1.68 -8.11 23.29
C ASN A 11 1.35 -8.46 21.83
N SER A 12 0.11 -8.86 21.54
CA SER A 12 -0.31 -9.16 20.16
C SER A 12 -0.17 -7.96 19.23
N HIS A 13 -0.52 -6.76 19.69
CA HIS A 13 -0.37 -5.53 18.90
C HIS A 13 1.09 -5.14 18.71
N ILE A 14 1.92 -5.32 19.74
CA ILE A 14 3.37 -5.10 19.65
C ILE A 14 4.00 -6.05 18.64
N ILE A 15 3.69 -7.35 18.72
CA ILE A 15 4.20 -8.36 17.79
C ILE A 15 3.77 -8.03 16.37
N LEU A 16 2.49 -7.69 16.16
CA LEU A 16 1.98 -7.33 14.84
C LEU A 16 2.70 -6.09 14.28
N GLY A 17 2.87 -5.05 15.09
CA GLY A 17 3.59 -3.84 14.70
C GLY A 17 5.06 -4.11 14.39
N LEU A 18 5.72 -4.95 15.19
CA LEU A 18 7.12 -5.32 15.00
C LEU A 18 7.31 -6.12 13.71
N VAL A 19 6.47 -7.12 13.47
CA VAL A 19 6.49 -7.90 12.21
C VAL A 19 6.22 -6.99 11.01
N PHE A 20 5.24 -6.09 11.11
CA PHE A 20 4.93 -5.13 10.06
C PHE A 20 6.15 -4.27 9.71
N ILE A 21 6.83 -3.70 10.71
CA ILE A 21 8.03 -2.88 10.50
C ILE A 21 9.15 -3.74 9.92
N VAL A 22 9.46 -4.89 10.51
CA VAL A 22 10.56 -5.77 10.07
C VAL A 22 10.38 -6.28 8.66
N VAL A 23 9.16 -6.55 8.21
CA VAL A 23 8.90 -7.03 6.85
C VAL A 23 8.74 -5.89 5.86
N LEU A 24 7.93 -4.87 6.16
CA LEU A 24 7.59 -3.84 5.19
C LEU A 24 8.64 -2.73 5.06
N GLN A 25 9.37 -2.37 6.12
CA GLN A 25 10.48 -1.40 6.00
C GLN A 25 11.55 -1.83 5.01
N PRO A 26 12.12 -3.05 5.07
CA PRO A 26 13.15 -3.43 4.12
C PRO A 26 12.61 -3.53 2.70
N ILE A 27 11.36 -4.01 2.51
CA ILE A 27 10.72 -3.99 1.19
C ILE A 27 10.63 -2.56 0.65
N ALA A 28 10.15 -1.62 1.46
CA ALA A 28 10.07 -0.21 1.09
C ALA A 28 11.45 0.39 0.80
N TYR A 29 12.48 -0.01 1.56
CA TYR A 29 13.86 0.43 1.35
C TYR A 29 14.44 -0.10 0.03
N VAL A 30 14.22 -1.38 -0.26
CA VAL A 30 14.59 -2.00 -1.55
C VAL A 30 13.89 -1.29 -2.70
N MET A 31 12.57 -1.07 -2.61
CA MET A 31 11.81 -0.31 -3.62
C MET A 31 12.33 1.11 -3.81
N ARG A 32 12.73 1.78 -2.72
CA ARG A 32 13.32 3.12 -2.78
C ARG A 32 14.67 3.13 -3.49
N ILE A 33 15.52 2.12 -3.26
CA ILE A 33 16.82 1.99 -3.95
C ILE A 33 16.63 1.66 -5.43
N THR A 34 15.71 0.75 -5.76
CA THR A 34 15.42 0.39 -7.16
C THR A 34 14.66 1.48 -7.92
N GLY A 35 14.29 2.58 -7.26
CA GLY A 35 13.55 3.69 -7.86
C GLY A 35 12.09 3.37 -8.19
N TYR A 36 11.59 2.23 -7.71
CA TYR A 36 10.22 1.81 -7.90
C TYR A 36 9.33 2.45 -6.84
N ASP A 37 8.38 3.28 -7.28
CA ASP A 37 7.38 3.92 -6.42
C ASP A 37 6.02 3.25 -6.66
N PRO A 38 5.68 2.17 -5.91
CA PRO A 38 4.43 1.43 -6.11
C PRO A 38 3.19 2.31 -5.88
N LEU A 39 3.32 3.30 -5.00
CA LEU A 39 2.25 4.22 -4.65
C LEU A 39 2.18 5.41 -5.60
N ARG A 40 3.08 5.48 -6.60
CA ARG A 40 3.20 6.56 -7.59
C ARG A 40 3.10 7.94 -6.92
N ARG A 41 3.69 8.07 -5.71
CA ARG A 41 3.66 9.31 -4.91
C ARG A 41 4.32 10.46 -5.64
N ARG A 42 5.37 10.18 -6.42
CA ARG A 42 6.03 11.19 -7.27
C ARG A 42 5.16 11.49 -8.50
N ARG A 43 4.18 12.38 -8.34
CA ARG A 43 3.44 12.97 -9.48
C ARG A 43 4.38 13.87 -10.29
N LYS A 44 4.92 13.35 -11.39
CA LYS A 44 5.70 14.15 -12.35
C LYS A 44 4.75 14.99 -13.21
N GLY A 45 4.34 16.17 -12.70
CA GLY A 45 3.72 17.21 -13.53
C GLY A 45 2.25 17.02 -13.92
N GLU A 46 1.53 16.08 -13.33
CA GLU A 46 0.10 15.88 -13.63
C GLU A 46 -0.79 16.81 -12.80
N LYS A 47 -1.72 17.53 -13.47
CA LYS A 47 -2.64 18.48 -12.84
C LYS A 47 -3.74 17.83 -11.99
N THR A 48 -4.03 16.55 -12.23
CA THR A 48 -5.16 15.83 -11.63
C THR A 48 -4.75 14.40 -11.27
N TYR A 49 -5.45 13.75 -10.34
CA TYR A 49 -5.25 12.34 -9.97
C TYR A 49 -5.75 11.33 -11.02
N ARG A 50 -6.42 11.80 -12.08
CA ARG A 50 -7.10 10.95 -13.04
C ARG A 50 -6.11 10.36 -14.03
N GLU A 51 -5.88 9.06 -13.96
CA GLU A 51 -5.06 8.33 -14.94
C GLU A 51 -5.85 8.09 -16.23
N ASN A 52 -5.29 8.45 -17.38
CA ASN A 52 -5.83 8.07 -18.67
C ASN A 52 -5.42 6.62 -19.00
N ARG A 53 -6.41 5.73 -19.10
CA ARG A 53 -6.17 4.37 -19.60
C ARG A 53 -5.97 4.44 -21.11
N LYS A 54 -4.74 4.21 -21.58
CA LYS A 54 -4.37 4.31 -23.01
C LYS A 54 -5.06 3.28 -23.90
N ASP A 55 -5.56 2.18 -23.34
CA ASP A 55 -6.06 1.01 -24.08
C ASP A 55 -7.52 0.68 -23.73
N HIS A 56 -8.33 1.70 -23.46
CA HIS A 56 -9.75 1.50 -23.20
C HIS A 56 -10.52 1.55 -24.51
N ASN A 57 -10.76 0.39 -25.13
CA ASN A 57 -11.72 0.28 -26.23
C ASN A 57 -13.14 0.15 -25.65
N THR A 58 -13.87 1.26 -25.62
CA THR A 58 -15.27 1.26 -25.20
C THR A 58 -16.13 0.77 -26.36
N ASP A 59 -16.59 -0.47 -26.28
CA ASP A 59 -17.57 -0.99 -27.23
C ASP A 59 -18.97 -0.41 -26.88
N LEU A 60 -19.32 0.68 -27.58
CA LEU A 60 -20.61 1.35 -27.46
C LEU A 60 -21.73 0.59 -28.19
N THR A 61 -21.36 -0.38 -29.04
CA THR A 61 -22.31 -1.15 -29.85
C THR A 61 -22.83 -2.40 -29.15
N ARG A 62 -22.24 -2.81 -28.02
CA ARG A 62 -22.73 -3.93 -27.21
C ARG A 62 -24.02 -3.63 -26.42
N ILE A 63 -24.39 -2.36 -26.30
CA ILE A 63 -25.51 -1.91 -25.45
C ILE A 63 -26.78 -1.67 -26.27
N PHE A 64 -26.66 -1.50 -27.59
CA PHE A 64 -27.77 -1.35 -28.54
C PHE A 64 -27.94 -2.62 -29.37
#